data_AF-M1ABC3-F1
#
_entry.id   AF-M1ABC3-F1
#
_cell.length_a   1.000
_cell.length_b   1.000
_cell.length_c   1.000
_cell.angle_alpha   90.00
_cell.angle_beta   90.00
_cell.angle_gamma   90.00
#
_symmetry.space_group_name_H-M   'P 1'
#
loop_
_entity.id
_entity.type
_entity.pdbx_description
1 polymer ?
#
loop_
_entity_poly.entity_id
_entity_poly.type
_entity_poly.pdbx_seq_one_letter_code
_entity_poly.pdbx_strand_id
1 'polypeptide(L)'
;MSMMMLKMLSSWNWRTRVRLSVFVAAALLLLVVGFLCSRFDDDQYRTLMNNIPDDHSNIDTSTTIKMIHPSKGRPGDPPILAYWIFGFRGESKRMLRLLKAVYHPRNQYLLHLLDGDGDEERMELAVSVESEQVFRAFGNVNVVGKSYAVEESGASALSAMLHASALLLRISPLWDWFFTLSSSDYPLFTQDDMLFALTSLPRDLNFVGFTNRTIDRNRQHNFNRIVVDPSLHLKQATPLYYAVETREVPTTFDIFQGWLNSFTLCMV
;
A
#
# COMPACT_ATOMS: atom_id res chain seq x y z
N MET A 1 -55.90 -53.35 42.26
CA MET A 1 -54.78 -52.59 42.87
C MET A 1 -54.23 -51.68 41.79
N SER A 2 -54.91 -50.56 41.56
CA SER A 2 -54.57 -49.28 42.20
C SER A 2 -53.63 -48.51 41.28
N MET A 3 -54.21 -47.57 40.53
CA MET A 3 -53.73 -46.19 40.55
C MET A 3 -52.24 -45.97 40.21
N MET A 4 -51.67 -46.72 39.26
CA MET A 4 -50.26 -46.56 38.83
C MET A 4 -50.03 -46.53 37.31
N MET A 5 -51.07 -46.51 36.48
CA MET A 5 -50.94 -46.26 35.02
C MET A 5 -51.57 -44.93 34.56
N LEU A 6 -51.97 -44.06 35.49
CA LEU A 6 -52.52 -42.73 35.19
C LEU A 6 -51.58 -41.56 35.55
N LYS A 7 -50.28 -41.84 35.74
CA LYS A 7 -49.26 -40.83 36.11
C LYS A 7 -47.94 -40.94 35.34
N MET A 8 -47.95 -41.44 34.11
CA MET A 8 -46.75 -41.49 33.25
C MET A 8 -46.89 -40.78 31.89
N LEU A 9 -47.94 -39.97 31.69
CA LEU A 9 -48.13 -39.18 30.47
C LEU A 9 -48.41 -37.69 30.73
N SER A 10 -48.05 -37.16 31.91
CA SER A 10 -48.41 -35.79 32.33
C SER A 10 -47.25 -34.95 32.90
N SER A 11 -46.00 -35.25 32.55
CA SER A 11 -44.87 -34.35 32.84
C SER A 11 -44.01 -34.11 31.61
N TRP A 12 -44.65 -33.91 30.45
CA TRP A 12 -43.96 -33.34 29.30
C TRP A 12 -43.88 -31.81 29.48
N ASN A 13 -42.76 -31.38 30.06
CA ASN A 13 -42.51 -30.03 30.54
C ASN A 13 -42.85 -28.92 29.52
N TRP A 14 -43.89 -28.15 29.81
CA TRP A 14 -44.19 -26.91 29.08
C TRP A 14 -42.98 -25.93 29.04
N ARG A 15 -42.10 -25.99 30.04
CA ARG A 15 -40.86 -25.20 30.10
C ARG A 15 -39.83 -25.56 29.03
N THR A 16 -39.74 -26.82 28.59
CA THR A 16 -38.83 -27.18 27.49
C THR A 16 -39.42 -26.76 26.14
N ARG A 17 -40.76 -26.77 25.99
CA ARG A 17 -41.43 -26.21 24.81
C ARG A 17 -41.21 -24.70 24.67
N VAL A 18 -41.33 -23.95 25.76
CA VAL A 18 -41.08 -22.48 25.76
C VAL A 18 -39.61 -22.18 25.48
N ARG A 19 -38.67 -22.95 26.04
CA ARG A 19 -37.25 -22.78 25.75
C ARG A 19 -36.92 -23.09 24.29
N LEU A 20 -37.41 -24.21 23.76
CA LEU A 20 -37.18 -24.59 22.36
C LEU A 20 -37.82 -23.57 21.39
N SER A 21 -39.02 -23.08 21.68
CA SER A 21 -39.68 -22.06 20.84
C SER A 21 -38.93 -20.72 20.85
N VAL A 22 -38.34 -20.31 21.98
CA VAL A 22 -37.52 -19.10 22.05
C VAL A 22 -36.21 -19.26 21.28
N PHE A 23 -35.54 -20.41 21.36
CA PHE A 23 -34.34 -20.68 20.56
C PHE A 23 -34.63 -20.72 19.06
N VAL A 24 -35.73 -21.34 18.64
CA VAL A 24 -36.15 -21.36 17.24
C VAL A 24 -36.50 -19.95 16.76
N ALA A 25 -37.20 -19.15 17.57
CA ALA A 25 -37.51 -17.76 17.22
C ALA A 25 -36.23 -16.89 17.10
N ALA A 26 -35.27 -17.05 18.00
CA ALA A 26 -33.99 -16.33 17.94
C ALA A 26 -33.15 -16.72 16.72
N ALA A 27 -33.10 -18.02 16.38
CA ALA A 27 -32.40 -18.49 15.19
C ALA A 27 -33.06 -17.99 13.89
N LEU A 28 -34.39 -17.99 13.82
CA LEU A 28 -35.13 -17.40 12.71
C LEU A 28 -34.90 -15.89 12.60
N LEU A 29 -34.82 -15.19 13.73
CA LEU A 29 -34.55 -13.74 13.75
C LEU A 29 -33.13 -13.43 13.27
N LEU A 30 -32.12 -14.23 13.67
CA LEU A 30 -30.76 -14.13 13.16
C LEU A 30 -30.67 -14.44 11.66
N LEU A 31 -31.41 -15.44 11.17
CA LEU A 31 -31.49 -15.74 9.74
C LEU A 31 -32.19 -14.61 8.96
N VAL A 32 -33.24 -14.01 9.52
CA VAL A 32 -33.93 -12.86 8.91
C VAL A 32 -33.04 -11.62 8.92
N VAL A 33 -32.31 -11.35 10.00
CA VAL A 33 -31.33 -10.23 10.06
C VAL A 33 -30.17 -10.47 9.10
N GLY A 34 -29.67 -11.71 9.01
CA GLY A 34 -28.66 -12.10 8.02
C GLY A 34 -29.17 -11.90 6.59
N PHE A 35 -30.37 -12.39 6.28
CA PHE A 35 -30.99 -12.21 4.98
C PHE A 35 -31.28 -10.74 4.66
N LEU A 36 -31.70 -9.93 5.65
CA LEU A 36 -31.91 -8.49 5.49
C LEU A 36 -30.59 -7.74 5.31
N CYS A 37 -29.52 -8.11 6.02
CA CYS A 37 -28.18 -7.53 5.80
C CYS A 37 -27.66 -7.87 4.41
N SER A 38 -27.74 -9.14 3.98
CA SER A 38 -27.33 -9.55 2.64
C SER A 38 -28.14 -8.85 1.55
N ARG A 39 -29.45 -8.65 1.78
CA ARG A 39 -30.33 -7.97 0.83
C ARG A 39 -30.13 -6.46 0.82
N PHE A 40 -29.81 -5.85 1.96
CA PHE A 40 -29.50 -4.42 2.07
C PHE A 40 -28.19 -4.09 1.35
N ASP A 41 -27.18 -4.94 1.48
CA ASP A 41 -25.91 -4.83 0.75
C ASP A 41 -26.16 -5.02 -0.76
N ASP A 42 -26.85 -6.11 -1.16
CA ASP A 42 -27.14 -6.42 -2.57
C ASP A 42 -28.06 -5.37 -3.24
N ASP A 43 -29.04 -4.81 -2.52
CA ASP A 43 -29.88 -3.72 -3.05
C ASP A 43 -29.09 -2.42 -3.18
N GLN A 44 -28.14 -2.12 -2.29
CA GLN A 44 -27.26 -0.96 -2.44
C GLN A 44 -26.31 -1.15 -3.63
N TYR A 45 -25.72 -2.33 -3.84
CA TYR A 45 -24.89 -2.68 -5.00
C TYR A 45 -25.68 -2.70 -6.31
N ARG A 46 -26.88 -3.30 -6.34
CA ARG A 46 -27.76 -3.32 -7.51
C ARG A 46 -28.26 -1.93 -7.85
N THR A 47 -28.55 -1.09 -6.87
CA THR A 47 -28.95 0.31 -7.11
C THR A 47 -27.76 1.13 -7.63
N LEU A 48 -26.54 0.84 -7.16
CA LEU A 48 -25.31 1.45 -7.70
C LEU A 48 -25.03 1.00 -9.15
N MET A 49 -25.29 -0.26 -9.49
CA MET A 49 -25.07 -0.81 -10.83
C MET A 49 -26.20 -0.49 -11.82
N ASN A 50 -27.45 -0.40 -11.37
CA ASN A 50 -28.60 -0.08 -12.22
C ASN A 50 -28.79 1.42 -12.46
N ASN A 51 -28.15 2.27 -11.65
CA ASN A 51 -28.11 3.73 -11.87
C ASN A 51 -26.92 4.16 -12.73
N ILE A 52 -26.14 3.23 -13.29
CA ILE A 52 -25.21 3.51 -14.37
C ILE A 52 -26.07 3.73 -15.63
N PRO A 53 -26.11 4.95 -16.20
CA PRO A 53 -26.89 5.19 -17.40
C PRO A 53 -26.27 4.42 -18.58
N ASP A 54 -27.03 3.48 -19.15
CA ASP A 54 -26.75 2.91 -20.47
C ASP A 54 -27.06 3.97 -21.54
N ASP A 55 -26.19 4.95 -21.68
CA ASP A 55 -26.26 5.94 -22.75
C ASP A 55 -25.05 5.80 -23.68
N HIS A 56 -25.26 5.07 -24.77
CA HIS A 56 -24.35 4.99 -25.91
C HIS A 56 -24.42 6.25 -26.80
N SER A 57 -24.54 7.43 -26.20
CA SER A 57 -24.37 8.70 -26.90
C SER A 57 -23.29 9.53 -26.20
N ASN A 58 -22.12 9.61 -26.85
CA ASN A 58 -20.99 10.52 -26.59
C ASN A 58 -21.01 11.25 -25.24
N ILE A 59 -20.79 10.51 -24.15
CA ILE A 59 -20.39 11.11 -22.88
C ILE A 59 -18.93 11.49 -23.05
N ASP A 60 -18.69 12.78 -23.23
CA ASP A 60 -17.38 13.40 -23.11
C ASP A 60 -16.73 12.88 -21.82
N THR A 61 -15.69 12.07 -21.96
CA THR A 61 -15.04 11.29 -20.88
C THR A 61 -14.16 12.19 -19.99
N SER A 62 -14.64 13.41 -19.74
CA SER A 62 -13.93 14.53 -19.14
C SER A 62 -14.51 14.92 -17.77
N THR A 63 -14.86 13.93 -16.95
CA THR A 63 -14.66 14.07 -15.49
C THR A 63 -13.38 13.33 -15.10
N THR A 64 -12.34 13.45 -15.93
CA THR A 64 -10.97 13.19 -15.51
C THR A 64 -10.72 14.09 -14.30
N ILE A 65 -10.41 13.53 -13.13
CA ILE A 65 -9.76 14.31 -12.07
C ILE A 65 -8.56 14.95 -12.76
N LYS A 66 -8.63 16.26 -13.02
CA LYS A 66 -7.55 16.99 -13.69
C LYS A 66 -6.38 16.95 -12.73
N MET A 67 -5.49 15.98 -12.89
CA MET A 67 -4.17 16.06 -12.30
C MET A 67 -3.55 17.35 -12.81
N ILE A 68 -3.32 18.29 -11.88
CA ILE A 68 -2.64 19.52 -12.20
C ILE A 68 -1.17 19.14 -12.34
N HIS A 69 -0.76 18.81 -13.57
CA HIS A 69 0.64 18.51 -13.83
C HIS A 69 1.45 19.81 -13.69
N PRO A 70 2.43 19.83 -12.77
CA PRO A 70 3.29 20.97 -12.63
C PRO A 70 4.17 21.11 -13.87
N SER A 71 4.34 22.32 -14.38
CA SER A 71 5.30 22.58 -15.43
C SER A 71 6.72 22.57 -14.85
N LYS A 72 7.67 21.98 -15.60
CA LYS A 72 9.10 22.00 -15.23
C LYS A 72 9.64 23.42 -15.07
N GLY A 73 9.03 24.39 -15.75
CA GLY A 73 9.38 25.79 -15.60
C GLY A 73 10.70 26.16 -16.28
N ARG A 74 11.32 27.24 -15.83
CA ARG A 74 12.62 27.74 -16.30
C ARG A 74 13.75 27.23 -15.40
N PRO A 75 15.01 27.26 -15.87
CA PRO A 75 16.16 27.06 -15.00
C PRO A 75 16.10 28.03 -13.81
N GLY A 76 16.09 27.48 -12.59
CA GLY A 76 15.90 28.24 -11.34
C GLY A 76 14.52 28.08 -10.69
N ASP A 77 13.54 27.47 -11.37
CA ASP A 77 12.28 27.10 -10.71
C ASP A 77 12.47 25.88 -9.79
N PRO A 78 11.67 25.75 -8.72
CA PRO A 78 11.76 24.62 -7.80
C PRO A 78 11.64 23.26 -8.51
N PRO A 79 12.38 22.23 -8.07
CA PRO A 79 12.26 20.90 -8.67
C PRO A 79 10.85 20.32 -8.47
N ILE A 80 10.50 19.35 -9.29
CA ILE A 80 9.34 18.49 -9.05
C ILE A 80 9.83 17.20 -8.41
N LEU A 81 9.39 16.89 -7.20
CA LEU A 81 9.82 15.68 -6.48
C LEU A 81 8.76 14.59 -6.58
N ALA A 82 9.20 13.36 -6.78
CA ALA A 82 8.36 12.16 -6.73
C ALA A 82 8.68 11.37 -5.47
N TYR A 83 7.69 11.19 -4.61
CA TYR A 83 7.80 10.44 -3.36
C TYR A 83 7.10 9.09 -3.51
N TRP A 84 7.84 8.01 -3.30
CA TRP A 84 7.26 6.72 -2.98
C TRP A 84 7.24 6.54 -1.47
N ILE A 85 6.05 6.58 -0.89
CA ILE A 85 5.82 6.33 0.53
C ILE A 85 5.30 4.91 0.69
N PHE A 86 6.06 4.04 1.33
CA PHE A 86 5.67 2.66 1.57
C PHE A 86 5.51 2.36 3.05
N GLY A 87 4.73 1.33 3.36
CA GLY A 87 4.54 0.84 4.71
C GLY A 87 4.01 -0.57 4.71
N PHE A 88 3.97 -1.20 5.87
CA PHE A 88 3.46 -2.55 6.07
C PHE A 88 2.10 -2.52 6.78
N ARG A 89 1.53 -3.70 7.03
CA ARG A 89 0.26 -3.87 7.74
C ARG A 89 0.23 -3.06 9.04
N GLY A 90 -0.84 -2.29 9.24
CA GLY A 90 -1.09 -1.46 10.41
C GLY A 90 -0.42 -0.09 10.36
N GLU A 91 0.27 0.26 9.28
CA GLU A 91 1.04 1.50 9.17
C GLU A 91 0.38 2.56 8.29
N SER A 92 -0.80 2.31 7.73
CA SER A 92 -1.58 3.26 6.92
C SER A 92 -1.69 4.66 7.55
N LYS A 93 -1.99 4.72 8.86
CA LYS A 93 -2.07 5.99 9.61
C LYS A 93 -0.73 6.71 9.70
N ARG A 94 0.38 5.98 9.84
CA ARG A 94 1.74 6.56 9.85
C ARG A 94 2.12 7.08 8.47
N MET A 95 1.78 6.34 7.42
CA MET A 95 1.96 6.79 6.03
C MET A 95 1.16 8.08 5.75
N LEU A 96 -0.10 8.15 6.19
CA LEU A 96 -0.91 9.37 6.03
C LEU A 96 -0.35 10.55 6.81
N ARG A 97 0.14 10.32 8.04
CA ARG A 97 0.83 11.34 8.84
C ARG A 97 2.08 11.86 8.12
N LEU A 98 2.88 10.95 7.55
CA LEU A 98 4.10 11.30 6.81
C LEU A 98 3.75 12.08 5.54
N LEU A 99 2.79 11.60 4.74
CA LEU A 99 2.30 12.29 3.54
C LEU A 99 1.94 13.74 3.87
N LYS A 100 1.15 13.98 4.92
CA LYS A 100 0.77 15.33 5.35
C LYS A 100 1.97 16.21 5.71
N ALA A 101 3.03 15.64 6.25
CA ALA A 101 4.24 16.38 6.63
C ALA A 101 5.11 16.77 5.42
N VAL A 102 5.13 15.95 4.37
CA VAL A 102 5.93 16.19 3.15
C VAL A 102 5.11 16.73 1.98
N TYR A 103 3.81 16.99 2.17
CA TYR A 103 2.90 17.35 1.08
C TYR A 103 3.19 18.75 0.53
N HIS A 104 3.27 18.83 -0.80
CA HIS A 104 3.32 20.07 -1.55
C HIS A 104 2.65 19.87 -2.92
N PRO A 105 1.83 20.82 -3.40
CA PRO A 105 1.03 20.66 -4.63
C PRO A 105 1.84 20.44 -5.91
N ARG A 106 3.13 20.86 -5.92
CA ARG A 106 4.05 20.66 -7.05
C ARG A 106 4.63 19.24 -7.14
N ASN A 107 4.57 18.45 -6.08
CA ASN A 107 5.19 17.13 -6.04
C ASN A 107 4.20 16.03 -6.38
N GLN A 108 4.70 14.82 -6.53
CA GLN A 108 3.91 13.62 -6.78
C GLN A 108 4.13 12.60 -5.69
N TYR A 109 3.04 11.94 -5.29
CA TYR A 109 3.05 11.01 -4.18
C TYR A 109 2.43 9.69 -4.62
N LEU A 110 3.15 8.60 -4.38
CA LEU A 110 2.68 7.24 -4.56
C LEU A 110 2.74 6.52 -3.21
N LEU A 111 1.58 6.14 -2.68
CA LEU A 111 1.45 5.39 -1.44
C LEU A 111 1.31 3.91 -1.77
N HIS A 112 2.14 3.07 -1.14
CA HIS A 112 2.16 1.64 -1.39
C HIS A 112 2.20 0.86 -0.07
N LEU A 113 1.10 0.19 0.28
CA LEU A 113 1.06 -0.73 1.41
C LEU A 113 1.61 -2.09 0.97
N LEU A 114 2.84 -2.42 1.35
CA LEU A 114 3.60 -3.62 0.93
C LEU A 114 3.20 -4.87 1.72
N ASP A 115 1.90 -5.14 1.80
CA ASP A 115 1.36 -6.36 2.37
C ASP A 115 0.38 -7.03 1.38
N GLY A 116 0.56 -8.33 1.15
CA GLY A 116 -0.25 -9.08 0.18
C GLY A 116 -1.68 -9.36 0.63
N ASP A 117 -1.95 -9.29 1.94
CA ASP A 117 -3.25 -9.62 2.54
C ASP A 117 -3.93 -8.39 3.19
N GLY A 118 -3.55 -7.17 2.80
CA GLY A 118 -3.96 -5.89 3.40
C GLY A 118 -5.03 -5.10 2.62
N ASP A 119 -5.95 -5.78 1.93
CA ASP A 119 -6.92 -5.14 1.02
C ASP A 119 -7.84 -4.13 1.71
N GLU A 120 -8.34 -4.45 2.90
CA GLU A 120 -9.20 -3.57 3.70
C GLU A 120 -8.45 -2.29 4.13
N GLU A 121 -7.26 -2.44 4.73
CA GLU A 121 -6.45 -1.29 5.16
C GLU A 121 -6.04 -0.40 3.99
N ARG A 122 -5.77 -0.99 2.83
CA ARG A 122 -5.43 -0.25 1.61
C ARG A 122 -6.62 0.55 1.09
N MET A 123 -7.82 -0.03 1.16
CA MET A 123 -9.06 0.68 0.83
C MET A 123 -9.30 1.84 1.81
N GLU A 124 -9.13 1.62 3.10
CA GLU A 124 -9.22 2.67 4.12
C GLU A 124 -8.22 3.80 3.89
N LEU A 125 -6.99 3.47 3.49
CA LEU A 125 -5.96 4.44 3.14
C LEU A 125 -6.38 5.28 1.92
N ALA A 126 -6.92 4.64 0.88
CA ALA A 126 -7.42 5.34 -0.31
C ALA A 126 -8.60 6.28 0.03
N VAL A 127 -9.57 5.81 0.82
CA VAL A 127 -10.68 6.64 1.31
C VAL A 127 -10.16 7.82 2.14
N SER A 128 -9.15 7.58 2.99
CA SER A 128 -8.55 8.63 3.81
C SER A 128 -7.86 9.70 2.97
N VAL A 129 -7.11 9.29 1.92
CA VAL A 129 -6.50 10.23 0.97
C VAL A 129 -7.56 11.03 0.24
N GLU A 130 -8.61 10.38 -0.27
CA GLU A 130 -9.71 11.06 -0.97
C GLU A 130 -10.49 12.01 -0.07
N SER A 131 -10.55 11.75 1.24
CA SER A 131 -11.27 12.60 2.19
C SER A 131 -10.62 13.98 2.39
N GLU A 132 -9.33 14.12 2.07
CA GLU A 132 -8.56 15.36 2.22
C GLU A 132 -8.77 16.28 1.01
N GLN A 133 -9.37 17.45 1.25
CA GLN A 133 -9.71 18.41 0.20
C GLN A 133 -8.50 18.85 -0.63
N VAL A 134 -7.35 19.04 0.01
CA VAL A 134 -6.12 19.50 -0.66
C VAL A 134 -5.61 18.42 -1.64
N PHE A 135 -5.61 17.16 -1.22
CA PHE A 135 -5.13 16.07 -2.07
C PHE A 135 -6.04 15.90 -3.29
N ARG A 136 -7.35 15.98 -3.09
CA ARG A 136 -8.35 15.93 -4.16
C ARG A 136 -8.23 17.12 -5.13
N ALA A 137 -7.96 18.32 -4.62
CA ALA A 137 -7.87 19.53 -5.44
C ALA A 137 -6.72 19.49 -6.47
N PHE A 138 -5.58 18.88 -6.10
CA PHE A 138 -4.42 18.77 -7.00
C PHE A 138 -4.32 17.41 -7.71
N GLY A 139 -4.94 16.36 -7.15
CA GLY A 139 -4.94 15.01 -7.73
C GLY A 139 -3.55 14.35 -7.77
N ASN A 140 -2.59 14.85 -7.01
CA ASN A 140 -1.18 14.47 -7.09
C ASN A 140 -0.77 13.35 -6.10
N VAL A 141 -1.75 12.69 -5.47
CA VAL A 141 -1.57 11.59 -4.53
C VAL A 141 -2.26 10.35 -5.07
N ASN A 142 -1.51 9.27 -5.25
CA ASN A 142 -2.01 8.00 -5.77
C ASN A 142 -1.76 6.88 -4.77
N VAL A 143 -2.73 5.97 -4.60
CA VAL A 143 -2.57 4.75 -3.79
C VAL A 143 -2.50 3.56 -4.74
N VAL A 144 -1.47 2.72 -4.58
CA VAL A 144 -1.31 1.51 -5.40
C VAL A 144 -2.46 0.53 -5.10
N GLY A 145 -3.22 0.13 -6.11
CA GLY A 145 -4.42 -0.70 -5.90
C GLY A 145 -4.15 -2.19 -5.63
N LYS A 146 -3.03 -2.72 -6.11
CA LYS A 146 -2.62 -4.13 -5.93
C LYS A 146 -1.29 -4.19 -5.21
N SER A 147 -1.23 -4.95 -4.13
CA SER A 147 0.00 -5.19 -3.38
C SER A 147 0.50 -6.63 -3.57
N TYR A 148 1.73 -6.86 -3.16
CA TYR A 148 2.39 -8.14 -3.06
C TYR A 148 3.30 -8.14 -1.83
N ALA A 149 3.67 -9.34 -1.39
CA ALA A 149 4.60 -9.50 -0.30
C ALA A 149 5.98 -8.93 -0.65
N VAL A 150 6.58 -8.27 0.33
CA VAL A 150 7.95 -7.78 0.24
C VAL A 150 8.71 -8.21 1.48
N GLU A 151 9.86 -8.83 1.25
CA GLU A 151 10.88 -9.07 2.26
C GLU A 151 11.91 -7.93 2.15
N GLU A 152 12.06 -7.15 3.22
CA GLU A 152 12.91 -5.94 3.24
C GLU A 152 14.38 -6.24 2.89
N SER A 153 14.86 -7.41 3.30
CA SER A 153 16.22 -7.86 3.05
C SER A 153 16.40 -8.53 1.67
N GLY A 154 15.31 -8.72 0.93
CA GLY A 154 15.23 -9.50 -0.28
C GLY A 154 15.26 -8.72 -1.58
N ALA A 155 15.25 -9.45 -2.70
CA ALA A 155 15.13 -8.87 -4.03
C ALA A 155 13.74 -8.26 -4.29
N SER A 156 12.72 -8.71 -3.54
CA SER A 156 11.36 -8.17 -3.58
C SER A 156 11.29 -6.70 -3.16
N ALA A 157 12.12 -6.24 -2.22
CA ALA A 157 12.20 -4.82 -1.85
C ALA A 157 12.68 -3.96 -3.02
N LEU A 158 13.72 -4.40 -3.73
CA LEU A 158 14.20 -3.73 -4.94
C LEU A 158 13.15 -3.77 -6.06
N SER A 159 12.48 -4.91 -6.24
CA SER A 159 11.37 -5.05 -7.19
C SER A 159 10.24 -4.05 -6.89
N ALA A 160 9.89 -3.87 -5.60
CA ALA A 160 8.91 -2.90 -5.16
C ALA A 160 9.30 -1.45 -5.49
N MET A 161 10.56 -1.10 -5.27
CA MET A 161 11.10 0.21 -5.63
C MET A 161 11.04 0.46 -7.14
N LEU A 162 11.49 -0.52 -7.94
CA LEU A 162 11.47 -0.42 -9.41
C LEU A 162 10.03 -0.30 -9.93
N HIS A 163 9.11 -1.09 -9.41
CA HIS A 163 7.70 -1.01 -9.77
C HIS A 163 7.09 0.35 -9.42
N ALA A 164 7.38 0.88 -8.21
CA ALA A 164 6.93 2.21 -7.81
C ALA A 164 7.48 3.32 -8.73
N SER A 165 8.76 3.24 -9.08
CA SER A 165 9.38 4.19 -10.01
C SER A 165 8.73 4.16 -11.40
N ALA A 166 8.43 2.96 -11.91
CA ALA A 166 7.75 2.79 -13.19
C ALA A 166 6.31 3.34 -13.16
N LEU A 167 5.59 3.15 -12.05
CA LEU A 167 4.26 3.73 -11.87
C LEU A 167 4.32 5.27 -11.85
N LEU A 168 5.27 5.87 -11.12
CA LEU A 168 5.43 7.32 -11.10
C LEU A 168 5.79 7.88 -12.48
N LEU A 169 6.69 7.25 -13.23
CA LEU A 169 6.99 7.64 -14.61
C LEU A 169 5.76 7.58 -15.52
N ARG A 170 4.91 6.55 -15.34
CA ARG A 170 3.67 6.38 -16.11
C ARG A 170 2.62 7.43 -15.75
N ILE A 171 2.53 7.81 -14.47
CA ILE A 171 1.63 8.86 -13.98
C ILE A 171 2.09 10.22 -14.54
N SER A 172 3.39 10.50 -14.46
CA SER A 172 3.97 11.70 -15.02
C SER A 172 5.50 11.59 -15.12
N PRO A 173 6.09 11.86 -16.30
CA PRO A 173 7.54 11.83 -16.47
C PRO A 173 8.22 13.16 -16.11
N LEU A 174 7.49 14.11 -15.52
CA LEU A 174 7.96 15.49 -15.35
C LEU A 174 8.68 15.74 -14.03
N TRP A 175 8.77 14.75 -13.14
CA TRP A 175 9.56 14.89 -11.92
C TRP A 175 11.06 14.88 -12.22
N ASP A 176 11.83 15.49 -11.33
CA ASP A 176 13.29 15.62 -11.46
C ASP A 176 14.02 14.64 -10.54
N TRP A 177 13.43 14.31 -9.38
CA TRP A 177 14.06 13.47 -8.37
C TRP A 177 13.08 12.52 -7.71
N PHE A 178 13.54 11.29 -7.45
CA PHE A 178 12.78 10.21 -6.83
C PHE A 178 13.24 9.97 -5.39
N PHE A 179 12.31 10.00 -4.44
CA PHE A 179 12.53 9.80 -3.01
C PHE A 179 11.78 8.57 -2.51
N THR A 180 12.48 7.73 -1.74
CA THR A 180 11.91 6.55 -1.08
C THR A 180 11.72 6.81 0.40
N LEU A 181 10.49 6.77 0.91
CA LEU A 181 10.21 6.95 2.33
C LEU A 181 9.42 5.75 2.88
N SER A 182 9.85 5.21 4.01
CA SER A 182 9.05 4.25 4.78
C SER A 182 8.09 5.00 5.71
N SER A 183 7.08 4.29 6.21
CA SER A 183 6.12 4.78 7.19
C SER A 183 6.76 5.25 8.52
N SER A 184 7.98 4.80 8.80
CA SER A 184 8.76 5.12 10.01
C SER A 184 9.55 6.42 9.88
N ASP A 185 9.72 6.93 8.67
CA ASP A 185 10.50 8.14 8.43
C ASP A 185 9.74 9.42 8.75
N TYR A 186 10.48 10.51 8.93
CA TYR A 186 9.90 11.83 9.16
C TYR A 186 10.83 12.95 8.72
N PRO A 187 10.33 13.99 8.02
CA PRO A 187 11.15 15.10 7.57
C PRO A 187 11.68 15.92 8.76
N LEU A 188 12.96 16.29 8.69
CA LEU A 188 13.61 17.21 9.64
C LEU A 188 13.54 18.67 9.19
N PHE A 189 13.25 18.90 7.91
CA PHE A 189 13.13 20.21 7.27
C PHE A 189 11.74 20.37 6.69
N THR A 190 11.28 21.60 6.53
CA THR A 190 10.00 21.84 5.84
C THR A 190 10.13 21.50 4.36
N GLN A 191 8.99 21.21 3.73
CA GLN A 191 8.97 20.88 2.31
C GLN A 191 9.45 22.05 1.44
N ASP A 192 9.14 23.29 1.84
CA ASP A 192 9.55 24.50 1.13
C ASP A 192 11.07 24.72 1.24
N ASP A 193 11.66 24.53 2.42
CA ASP A 193 13.12 24.63 2.61
C ASP A 193 13.86 23.57 1.78
N MET A 194 13.32 22.36 1.71
CA MET A 194 13.88 21.28 0.89
C MET A 194 13.84 21.63 -0.59
N LEU A 195 12.69 22.13 -1.10
CA LEU A 195 12.56 22.59 -2.48
C LEU A 195 13.53 23.74 -2.78
N PHE A 196 13.65 24.71 -1.87
CA PHE A 196 14.57 25.83 -2.01
C PHE A 196 16.02 25.37 -2.09
N ALA A 197 16.47 24.52 -1.15
CA ALA A 197 17.83 23.99 -1.13
C ALA A 197 18.16 23.23 -2.43
N LEU A 198 17.26 22.34 -2.85
CA LEU A 198 17.41 21.55 -4.06
C LEU A 198 17.37 22.39 -5.35
N THR A 199 16.76 23.59 -5.32
CA THR A 199 16.75 24.49 -6.49
C THR A 199 18.15 24.92 -6.90
N SER A 200 19.07 25.05 -5.95
CA SER A 200 20.47 25.44 -6.20
C SER A 200 21.33 24.33 -6.80
N LEU A 201 20.84 23.08 -6.79
CA LEU A 201 21.62 21.92 -7.23
C LEU A 201 21.32 21.55 -8.69
N PRO A 202 22.35 21.13 -9.46
CA PRO A 202 22.15 20.55 -10.79
C PRO A 202 21.21 19.35 -10.74
N ARG A 203 20.25 19.30 -11.68
CA ARG A 203 19.18 18.30 -11.73
C ARG A 203 19.66 16.91 -12.16
N ASP A 204 20.87 16.82 -12.71
CA ASP A 204 21.55 15.59 -13.17
C ASP A 204 22.31 14.85 -12.05
N LEU A 205 22.20 15.31 -10.80
CA LEU A 205 22.84 14.67 -9.65
C LEU A 205 21.97 13.58 -9.02
N ASN A 206 22.64 12.53 -8.54
CA ASN A 206 22.07 11.49 -7.68
C ASN A 206 22.69 11.56 -6.27
N PHE A 207 21.85 11.36 -5.25
CA PHE A 207 22.22 11.42 -3.83
C PHE A 207 22.12 10.01 -3.24
N VAL A 208 23.24 9.27 -3.27
CA VAL A 208 23.32 7.90 -2.76
C VAL A 208 24.34 7.84 -1.64
N GLY A 209 23.86 7.49 -0.44
CA GLY A 209 24.73 7.24 0.71
C GLY A 209 25.43 5.90 0.60
N PHE A 210 26.74 5.90 0.33
CA PHE A 210 27.55 4.69 0.29
C PHE A 210 28.66 4.73 1.34
N THR A 211 29.12 3.55 1.75
CA THR A 211 30.29 3.41 2.62
C THR A 211 31.50 3.05 1.77
N ASN A 212 32.59 3.82 1.88
CA ASN A 212 33.87 3.51 1.23
C ASN A 212 34.70 2.50 2.05
N ARG A 213 34.04 1.64 2.83
CA ARG A 213 34.75 0.57 3.53
C ARG A 213 35.15 -0.43 2.47
N THR A 214 36.44 -0.50 2.16
CA THR A 214 37.03 -1.53 1.32
C THR A 214 36.40 -2.87 1.66
N ILE A 215 35.93 -3.59 0.64
CA ILE A 215 35.38 -4.94 0.78
C ILE A 215 36.47 -5.79 1.43
N ASP A 216 36.39 -5.93 2.74
CA ASP A 216 37.29 -6.81 3.49
C ASP A 216 37.09 -8.23 2.94
N ARG A 217 38.15 -9.04 2.90
CA ARG A 217 38.08 -10.43 2.40
C ARG A 217 37.02 -11.24 3.16
N ASN A 218 36.78 -10.85 4.41
CA ASN A 218 35.73 -11.37 5.28
C ASN A 218 34.32 -10.88 4.96
N ARG A 219 34.09 -9.93 4.04
CA ARG A 219 32.77 -9.48 3.54
C ARG A 219 32.47 -9.98 2.12
N GLN A 220 33.47 -10.47 1.41
CA GLN A 220 33.34 -11.08 0.08
C GLN A 220 32.38 -12.29 0.08
N HIS A 221 32.29 -13.00 1.22
CA HIS A 221 31.33 -14.10 1.43
C HIS A 221 29.84 -13.69 1.37
N ASN A 222 29.51 -12.39 1.40
CA ASN A 222 28.13 -11.94 1.19
C ASN A 222 27.78 -11.83 -0.29
N PHE A 223 28.78 -11.58 -1.15
CA PHE A 223 28.56 -11.34 -2.58
C PHE A 223 28.65 -12.61 -3.42
N ASN A 224 29.24 -13.69 -2.91
CA ASN A 224 29.26 -14.98 -3.58
C ASN A 224 28.04 -15.86 -3.22
N ARG A 225 27.17 -15.42 -2.28
CA ARG A 225 25.98 -16.18 -1.91
C ARG A 225 24.87 -16.00 -2.93
N ILE A 226 24.18 -17.10 -3.22
CA ILE A 226 22.95 -17.11 -3.99
C ILE A 226 21.79 -17.12 -3.00
N VAL A 227 20.88 -16.15 -3.15
CA VAL A 227 19.72 -15.96 -2.28
C VAL A 227 18.47 -16.09 -3.13
N VAL A 228 17.50 -16.86 -2.65
CA VAL A 228 16.18 -16.98 -3.23
C VAL A 228 15.21 -16.24 -2.32
N ASP A 229 14.52 -15.26 -2.89
CA ASP A 229 13.46 -14.51 -2.22
C ASP A 229 12.10 -15.06 -2.68
N PRO A 230 11.40 -15.84 -1.84
CA PRO A 230 10.10 -16.39 -2.19
C PRO A 230 8.99 -15.33 -2.22
N SER A 231 9.18 -14.18 -1.58
CA SER A 231 8.19 -13.10 -1.54
C SER A 231 7.90 -12.53 -2.93
N LEU A 232 8.79 -12.77 -3.92
CA LEU A 232 8.54 -12.48 -5.33
C LEU A 232 7.40 -13.31 -5.96
N HIS A 233 7.08 -14.47 -5.39
CA HIS A 233 6.11 -15.41 -5.95
C HIS A 233 5.01 -15.80 -4.96
N LEU A 234 5.23 -15.59 -3.66
CA LEU A 234 4.26 -15.87 -2.61
C LEU A 234 3.46 -14.61 -2.24
N LYS A 235 2.24 -14.82 -1.71
CA LYS A 235 1.38 -13.73 -1.23
C LYS A 235 1.81 -13.15 0.12
N GLN A 236 2.58 -13.90 0.89
CA GLN A 236 3.01 -13.51 2.24
C GLN A 236 4.52 -13.37 2.26
N ALA A 237 5.01 -12.38 3.03
CA ALA A 237 6.43 -12.17 3.22
C ALA A 237 7.03 -13.38 3.92
N THR A 238 8.11 -13.90 3.36
CA THR A 238 8.77 -15.11 3.88
C THR A 238 10.27 -14.89 3.98
N PRO A 239 10.92 -15.51 4.99
CA PRO A 239 12.36 -15.39 5.15
C PRO A 239 13.12 -15.85 3.90
N LEU A 240 14.25 -15.21 3.67
CA LEU A 240 15.16 -15.54 2.56
C LEU A 240 15.71 -16.96 2.70
N TYR A 241 15.79 -17.66 1.56
CA TYR A 241 16.48 -18.95 1.48
C TYR A 241 17.86 -18.75 0.86
N TYR A 242 18.87 -19.29 1.54
CA TYR A 242 20.25 -19.25 1.08
C TYR A 242 20.61 -20.59 0.44
N ALA A 243 21.11 -20.56 -0.79
CA ALA A 243 21.60 -21.75 -1.44
C ALA A 243 22.90 -22.23 -0.78
N VAL A 244 23.15 -23.54 -0.87
CA VAL A 244 24.44 -24.14 -0.44
C VAL A 244 25.55 -23.76 -1.41
N GLU A 245 25.21 -23.64 -2.70
CA GLU A 245 26.13 -23.25 -3.76
C GLU A 245 26.44 -21.75 -3.74
N THR A 246 27.61 -21.40 -4.28
CA THR A 246 28.08 -20.01 -4.39
C THR A 246 28.35 -19.64 -5.83
N ARG A 247 28.29 -18.34 -6.13
CA ARG A 247 28.63 -17.75 -7.43
C ARG A 247 29.96 -17.00 -7.37
N GLU A 248 30.60 -16.82 -8.51
CA GLU A 248 31.77 -15.96 -8.62
C GLU A 248 31.38 -14.47 -8.40
N VAL A 249 32.30 -13.72 -7.82
CA VAL A 249 32.13 -12.27 -7.63
C VAL A 249 32.50 -11.57 -8.94
N PRO A 250 31.62 -10.74 -9.52
CA PRO A 250 31.92 -9.99 -10.74
C PRO A 250 33.16 -9.11 -10.55
N THR A 251 34.04 -9.09 -11.56
CA THR A 251 35.29 -8.30 -11.55
C THR A 251 35.27 -7.13 -12.53
N THR A 252 34.25 -7.03 -13.39
CA THR A 252 34.13 -5.98 -14.41
C THR A 252 33.84 -4.61 -13.81
N PHE A 253 33.25 -4.54 -12.62
CA PHE A 253 32.83 -3.31 -11.97
C PHE A 253 33.10 -3.35 -10.46
N ASP A 254 33.26 -2.17 -9.88
CA ASP A 254 33.40 -2.01 -8.44
C ASP A 254 32.04 -2.12 -7.74
N ILE A 255 32.03 -2.79 -6.59
CA ILE A 255 30.83 -2.96 -5.77
C ILE A 255 30.92 -2.01 -4.58
N PHE A 256 29.92 -1.14 -4.47
CA PHE A 256 29.76 -0.25 -3.31
C PHE A 256 28.58 -0.71 -2.46
N GLN A 257 28.73 -0.64 -1.14
CA GLN A 257 27.66 -0.94 -0.20
C GLN A 257 27.16 0.36 0.44
N GLY A 258 25.85 0.55 0.41
CA GLY A 258 25.18 1.68 1.04
C GLY A 258 24.10 1.23 2.04
N TRP A 259 23.38 2.21 2.56
CA TRP A 259 22.25 1.99 3.45
C TRP A 259 20.96 2.12 2.66
N LEU A 260 20.07 1.13 2.81
CA LEU A 260 18.67 1.25 2.41
C LEU A 260 17.88 1.94 3.54
N ASN A 261 18.33 3.13 3.95
CA ASN A 261 17.57 3.95 4.89
C ASN A 261 17.09 5.19 4.12
N SER A 262 15.78 5.39 4.10
CA SER A 262 14.88 6.41 3.48
C SER A 262 15.36 7.63 2.68
N PHE A 263 16.54 7.58 2.08
CA PHE A 263 17.00 8.51 1.05
C PHE A 263 17.80 7.70 0.04
N THR A 264 17.15 6.74 -0.62
CA THR A 264 17.69 6.20 -1.87
C THR A 264 17.16 7.06 -3.00
N LEU A 265 17.91 8.11 -3.34
CA LEU A 265 17.69 8.85 -4.57
C LEU A 265 18.35 8.08 -5.72
N CYS A 266 17.54 7.40 -6.53
CA CYS A 266 18.03 6.77 -7.75
C CYS A 266 17.09 7.09 -8.90
N MET A 267 17.53 7.93 -9.84
CA MET A 267 17.51 7.65 -11.28
C MET A 267 18.25 8.77 -12.03
N VAL A 268 19.38 8.42 -12.65
CA VAL A 268 19.70 8.74 -14.05
C VAL A 268 20.12 7.44 -14.70
#